data_AF-A0A9E1F3I9-F1
#
_entry.id   AF-A0A9E1F3I9-F1
#
_cell.length_a   1.000
_cell.length_b   1.000
_cell.length_c   1.000
_cell.angle_alpha   90.00
_cell.angle_beta   90.00
_cell.angle_gamma   90.00
#
_symmetry.space_group_name_H-M   'P 1'
#
loop_
_entity.id
_entity.type
_entity.pdbx_description
1 polymer ?
#
loop_
_entity_poly.entity_id
_entity_poly.type
_entity_poly.pdbx_seq_one_letter_code
_entity_poly.pdbx_strand_id
1 'polypeptide(L)'
;MENAKNITQIIIETINTILQNLFSSIDNNLYEILDDIIFINQDIISDSFFEKILGANSHNGIILICNSLLFGFILYYSIKYLFSHFNYNQIEKPSQFIFKIIIFGICINFSYFFIKEILSFTSNITLAIRGIGEDLFNKNICFSELILEINKSIGISFSSLDVFSLDGIIKISLSSSLLSLVFTYAFRYIMVKIFILLTPVAFLSLILQNTSWFFKSWIRNLFSLLFIQIIVSLVLLILFSMDYSSGNLIIKFIYIGAIYALIKANSFSREFLGGVSTTISQNVNNFFKK
;
A
#
# COMPACT_ATOMS: atom_id res chain seq x y z
N MET A 1 1.73 34.65 -43.89
CA MET A 1 2.26 34.50 -42.51
C MET A 1 1.18 34.59 -41.44
N GLU A 2 0.06 35.31 -41.64
CA GLU A 2 -1.05 35.35 -40.67
C GLU A 2 -1.80 34.02 -40.51
N ASN A 3 -2.04 33.27 -41.59
CA ASN A 3 -2.75 31.98 -41.49
C ASN A 3 -1.98 30.92 -40.68
N ALA A 4 -0.64 30.93 -40.73
CA ALA A 4 0.18 30.01 -39.94
C ALA A 4 0.16 30.35 -38.44
N LYS A 5 0.16 31.64 -38.08
CA LYS A 5 -0.04 32.09 -36.69
C LYS A 5 -1.39 31.63 -36.14
N ASN A 6 -2.44 31.71 -36.96
CA ASN A 6 -3.79 31.31 -36.57
C ASN A 6 -3.90 29.79 -36.34
N ILE A 7 -3.31 28.97 -37.22
CA ILE A 7 -3.27 27.50 -37.04
C ILE A 7 -2.47 27.11 -35.79
N THR A 8 -1.34 27.76 -35.54
CA THR A 8 -0.49 27.45 -34.37
C THR A 8 -1.23 27.76 -33.06
N GLN A 9 -1.96 28.87 -33.02
CA GLN A 9 -2.76 29.26 -31.86
C GLN A 9 -3.94 28.31 -31.63
N ILE A 10 -4.65 27.90 -32.68
CA ILE A 10 -5.72 26.90 -32.61
C ILE A 10 -5.18 25.56 -32.09
N ILE A 11 -3.99 25.13 -32.54
CA ILE A 11 -3.36 23.90 -32.05
C ILE A 11 -3.05 24.00 -30.55
N ILE A 12 -2.48 25.12 -30.10
CA ILE A 12 -2.16 25.33 -28.67
C ILE A 12 -3.44 25.34 -27.83
N GLU A 13 -4.48 26.03 -28.26
CA GLU A 13 -5.78 26.06 -27.58
C GLU A 13 -6.43 24.67 -27.53
N THR A 14 -6.33 23.90 -28.61
CA THR A 14 -6.83 22.52 -28.65
C THR A 14 -6.04 21.61 -27.70
N ILE A 15 -4.71 21.75 -27.63
CA ILE A 15 -3.87 20.99 -26.70
C ILE A 15 -4.20 21.36 -25.24
N ASN A 16 -4.33 22.66 -24.94
CA ASN A 16 -4.67 23.15 -23.62
C ASN A 16 -6.03 22.61 -23.16
N THR A 17 -7.04 22.64 -24.01
CA THR A 17 -8.39 22.12 -23.68
C THR A 17 -8.40 20.61 -23.46
N ILE A 18 -7.72 19.83 -24.30
CA ILE A 18 -7.62 18.37 -24.13
C ILE A 18 -6.94 18.02 -22.80
N LEU A 19 -5.79 18.63 -22.52
CA LEU A 19 -5.03 18.36 -21.31
C LEU A 19 -5.76 18.83 -20.05
N GLN A 20 -6.43 19.98 -20.12
CA GLN A 20 -7.24 20.49 -19.02
C GLN A 20 -8.40 19.55 -18.69
N ASN A 21 -9.11 19.03 -19.70
CA ASN A 21 -10.19 18.05 -19.48
C ASN A 21 -9.66 16.75 -18.87
N LEU A 22 -8.48 16.30 -19.31
CA LEU A 22 -7.84 15.10 -18.77
C LEU A 22 -7.44 15.28 -17.30
N PHE A 23 -6.77 16.38 -16.95
CA PHE A 23 -6.33 16.60 -15.57
C PHE A 23 -7.47 16.94 -14.62
N SER A 24 -8.47 17.70 -15.04
CA SER A 24 -9.66 17.95 -14.21
C SER A 24 -10.44 16.66 -13.90
N SER A 25 -10.48 15.71 -14.85
CA SER A 25 -11.09 14.39 -14.63
C SER A 25 -10.31 13.53 -13.62
N ILE A 26 -8.98 13.68 -13.60
CA ILE A 26 -8.08 12.99 -12.67
C ILE A 26 -8.22 13.61 -11.27
N ASP A 27 -8.22 14.93 -11.14
CA ASP A 27 -8.16 15.62 -9.86
C ASP A 27 -9.43 15.43 -9.00
N ASN A 28 -10.63 15.56 -9.59
CA ASN A 28 -11.86 15.63 -8.80
C ASN A 28 -12.27 14.34 -8.09
N ASN A 29 -11.80 13.17 -8.55
CA ASN A 29 -12.21 11.88 -7.99
C ASN A 29 -11.08 11.15 -7.25
N LEU A 30 -9.81 11.51 -7.50
CA LEU A 30 -8.70 10.71 -7.01
C LEU A 30 -8.31 10.98 -5.57
N TYR A 31 -8.61 12.17 -5.02
CA TYR A 31 -8.08 12.54 -3.70
C TYR A 31 -8.75 11.78 -2.56
N GLU A 32 -10.07 11.61 -2.60
CA GLU A 32 -10.82 10.82 -1.62
C GLU A 32 -10.43 9.33 -1.72
N ILE A 33 -10.39 8.81 -2.96
CA ILE A 33 -9.97 7.43 -3.23
C ILE A 33 -8.56 7.16 -2.71
N LEU A 34 -7.67 8.15 -2.79
CA LEU A 34 -6.31 7.99 -2.35
C LEU A 34 -6.20 7.87 -0.82
N ASP A 35 -6.92 8.70 -0.08
CA ASP A 35 -6.94 8.63 1.38
C ASP A 35 -7.44 7.26 1.86
N ASP A 36 -8.52 6.74 1.27
CA ASP A 36 -9.10 5.43 1.60
C ASP A 36 -8.15 4.25 1.32
N ILE A 37 -7.36 4.34 0.24
CA ILE A 37 -6.44 3.27 -0.17
C ILE A 37 -5.14 3.30 0.65
N ILE A 38 -4.69 4.48 1.08
CA ILE A 38 -3.46 4.64 1.88
C ILE A 38 -3.67 4.21 3.33
N PHE A 39 -4.75 4.70 3.95
CA PHE A 39 -5.04 4.51 5.37
C PHE A 39 -5.88 3.26 5.57
N ILE A 40 -5.18 2.13 5.63
CA ILE A 40 -5.78 0.82 5.81
C ILE A 40 -6.23 0.63 7.26
N ASN A 41 -7.53 0.38 7.43
CA ASN A 41 -8.16 0.06 8.72
C ASN A 41 -8.66 -1.39 8.78
N GLN A 42 -9.19 -1.78 9.93
CA GLN A 42 -9.84 -3.08 10.14
C GLN A 42 -11.00 -3.35 9.17
N ASP A 43 -11.57 -2.30 8.58
CA ASP A 43 -12.71 -2.37 7.66
C ASP A 43 -12.39 -3.13 6.37
N ILE A 44 -11.11 -3.32 6.04
CA ILE A 44 -10.68 -4.20 4.94
C ILE A 44 -11.20 -5.63 5.12
N ILE A 45 -11.35 -6.07 6.37
CA ILE A 45 -11.74 -7.45 6.69
C ILE A 45 -13.25 -7.57 6.88
N SER A 46 -13.96 -6.48 7.19
CA SER A 46 -15.40 -6.51 7.49
C SER A 46 -16.30 -6.61 6.26
N ASP A 47 -15.73 -6.65 5.04
CA ASP A 47 -16.51 -6.94 3.84
C ASP A 47 -17.05 -8.38 3.92
N SER A 48 -18.37 -8.52 3.82
CA SER A 48 -19.09 -9.78 3.96
C SER A 48 -18.58 -10.91 3.07
N PHE A 49 -18.02 -10.57 1.90
CA PHE A 49 -17.41 -11.56 1.01
C PHE A 49 -16.01 -11.96 1.48
N PHE A 50 -15.21 -10.99 1.93
CA PHE A 50 -13.86 -11.24 2.41
C PHE A 50 -13.85 -12.05 3.71
N GLU A 51 -14.77 -11.74 4.63
CA GLU A 51 -14.98 -12.49 5.86
C GLU A 51 -15.36 -13.96 5.57
N LYS A 52 -16.19 -14.20 4.54
CA LYS A 52 -16.54 -15.57 4.10
C LYS A 52 -15.36 -16.30 3.46
N ILE A 53 -14.52 -15.62 2.68
CA ILE A 53 -13.34 -16.21 2.03
C ILE A 53 -12.29 -16.59 3.07
N LEU A 54 -11.99 -15.70 4.01
CA LEU A 54 -11.04 -15.99 5.09
C LEU A 54 -11.60 -17.06 6.04
N GLY A 55 -12.88 -16.92 6.39
CA GLY A 55 -13.57 -17.72 7.39
C GLY A 55 -13.54 -17.02 8.75
N ALA A 56 -14.69 -16.58 9.26
CA ALA A 56 -14.79 -16.10 10.65
C ALA A 56 -14.82 -17.23 11.68
N ASN A 57 -15.24 -18.43 11.25
CA ASN A 57 -15.37 -19.63 12.08
C ASN A 57 -14.52 -20.77 11.52
N SER A 58 -14.16 -21.74 12.38
CA SER A 58 -13.35 -22.93 12.05
C SER A 58 -13.88 -23.82 10.91
N HIS A 59 -15.11 -23.59 10.48
CA HIS A 59 -15.83 -24.40 9.50
C HIS A 59 -15.96 -23.77 8.11
N ASN A 60 -15.48 -22.53 7.91
CA ASN A 60 -15.67 -21.81 6.66
C ASN A 60 -14.34 -21.31 6.07
N GLY A 61 -14.34 -21.11 4.75
CA GLY A 61 -13.26 -20.42 4.03
C GLY A 61 -11.90 -21.14 4.06
N ILE A 62 -10.84 -20.33 3.98
CA ILE A 62 -9.45 -20.80 3.97
C ILE A 62 -9.07 -21.49 5.30
N ILE A 63 -9.67 -21.11 6.43
CA ILE A 63 -9.44 -21.76 7.72
C ILE A 63 -9.84 -23.24 7.67
N LEU A 64 -10.95 -23.60 7.03
CA LEU A 64 -11.36 -25.00 6.88
C LEU A 64 -10.33 -25.82 6.08
N ILE A 65 -9.81 -25.23 4.99
CA ILE A 65 -8.77 -25.86 4.17
C ILE A 65 -7.51 -26.09 5.00
N CYS A 66 -7.13 -25.13 5.83
CA CYS A 66 -5.98 -25.27 6.73
C CYS A 66 -6.21 -26.31 7.82
N ASN A 67 -7.41 -26.37 8.39
CA ASN A 67 -7.80 -27.41 9.35
C ASN A 67 -7.74 -28.81 8.72
N SER A 68 -8.09 -28.93 7.44
CA SER A 68 -7.96 -30.20 6.69
C SER A 68 -6.49 -30.53 6.41
N LEU A 69 -5.68 -29.54 6.05
CA LEU A 69 -4.24 -29.70 5.84
C LEU A 69 -3.47 -30.05 7.12
N LEU A 70 -3.95 -29.67 8.31
CA LEU A 70 -3.38 -30.11 9.59
C LEU A 70 -3.31 -31.64 9.68
N PHE A 71 -4.36 -32.34 9.27
CA PHE A 71 -4.36 -33.81 9.22
C PHE A 71 -3.33 -34.33 8.21
N GLY A 72 -3.18 -33.67 7.06
CA GLY A 72 -2.13 -33.98 6.09
C GLY A 72 -0.72 -33.83 6.69
N PHE A 73 -0.48 -32.82 7.51
CA PHE A 73 0.80 -32.60 8.19
C PHE A 73 1.08 -33.66 9.26
N ILE A 74 0.06 -34.11 10.00
CA ILE A 74 0.16 -35.23 10.94
C ILE A 74 0.53 -36.52 10.20
N LEU A 75 -0.11 -36.81 9.07
CA LEU A 75 0.15 -37.99 8.26
C LEU A 75 1.57 -37.94 7.68
N TYR A 76 1.97 -36.80 7.13
CA TYR A 76 3.33 -36.58 6.63
C TYR A 76 4.38 -36.82 7.71
N TYR A 77 4.19 -36.26 8.91
CA TYR A 77 5.11 -36.48 10.03
C TYR A 77 5.16 -37.96 10.44
N SER A 78 4.01 -38.64 10.52
CA SER A 78 3.94 -40.06 10.87
C SER A 78 4.72 -40.94 9.90
N ILE A 79 4.56 -40.72 8.58
CA ILE A 79 5.34 -41.42 7.55
C ILE A 79 6.82 -41.10 7.69
N LYS A 80 7.18 -39.83 7.84
CA LYS A 80 8.57 -39.39 7.95
C LYS A 80 9.26 -39.97 9.19
N TYR A 81 8.54 -40.03 10.32
CA TYR A 81 8.99 -40.64 11.56
C TYR A 81 9.28 -42.14 11.38
N LEU A 82 8.40 -42.86 10.69
CA LEU A 82 8.60 -44.26 10.35
C LEU A 82 9.84 -44.45 9.47
N PHE A 83 10.05 -43.61 8.45
CA PHE A 83 11.27 -43.64 7.62
C PHE A 83 12.56 -43.26 8.36
N SER A 84 12.49 -42.39 9.36
CA SER A 84 13.66 -42.05 10.18
C SER A 84 14.17 -43.22 11.00
N HIS A 85 13.28 -44.12 11.43
CA HIS A 85 13.68 -45.35 12.09
C HIS A 85 14.53 -46.25 11.16
N PHE A 86 14.27 -46.21 9.85
CA PHE A 86 15.05 -46.95 8.85
C PHE A 86 16.36 -46.25 8.45
N ASN A 87 16.35 -44.92 8.34
CA ASN A 87 17.47 -44.14 7.81
C ASN A 87 18.38 -43.52 8.88
N TYR A 88 18.13 -43.77 10.17
CA TYR A 88 18.83 -43.18 11.34
C TYR A 88 18.93 -41.64 11.33
N ASN A 89 18.11 -40.96 10.52
CA ASN A 89 18.08 -39.51 10.46
C ASN A 89 17.38 -38.94 11.70
N GLN A 90 17.99 -37.95 12.35
CA GLN A 90 17.38 -37.25 13.47
C GLN A 90 16.17 -36.43 13.00
N ILE A 91 14.98 -36.80 13.47
CA ILE A 91 13.73 -36.05 13.28
C ILE A 91 13.34 -35.39 14.59
N GLU A 92 12.56 -34.31 14.51
CA GLU A 92 11.94 -33.67 15.68
C GLU A 92 11.23 -34.69 16.56
N LYS A 93 11.35 -34.51 17.88
CA LYS A 93 10.73 -35.43 18.86
C LYS A 93 9.20 -35.37 18.75
N PRO A 94 8.49 -36.52 18.86
CA PRO A 94 7.03 -36.55 18.77
C PRO A 94 6.32 -35.61 19.76
N SER A 95 6.84 -35.47 20.98
CA SER A 95 6.29 -34.55 21.98
C SER A 95 6.37 -33.08 21.54
N GLN A 96 7.47 -32.67 20.91
CA GLN A 96 7.64 -31.31 20.39
C GLN A 96 6.69 -31.05 19.21
N PHE A 97 6.52 -32.04 18.33
CA PHE A 97 5.63 -31.93 17.18
C PHE A 97 4.15 -31.81 17.58
N ILE A 98 3.69 -32.65 18.51
CA ILE A 98 2.31 -32.59 19.03
C ILE A 98 2.04 -31.24 19.70
N PHE A 99 2.99 -30.74 20.50
CA PHE A 99 2.86 -29.44 21.15
C PHE A 99 2.75 -28.29 20.13
N LYS A 100 3.57 -28.31 19.07
CA LYS A 100 3.48 -27.34 17.96
C LYS A 100 2.12 -27.40 17.26
N ILE A 101 1.59 -28.60 16.98
CA ILE A 101 0.28 -28.74 16.33
C ILE A 101 -0.83 -28.13 17.18
N ILE A 102 -0.84 -28.38 18.50
CA ILE A 102 -1.88 -27.84 19.38
C ILE A 102 -1.84 -26.30 19.35
N ILE A 103 -0.66 -25.72 19.53
CA ILE A 103 -0.50 -24.25 19.54
C ILE A 103 -0.87 -23.65 18.19
N PHE A 104 -0.29 -24.14 17.10
CA PHE A 104 -0.52 -23.55 15.78
C PHE A 104 -1.90 -23.88 15.21
N GLY A 105 -2.51 -25.00 15.61
CA GLY A 105 -3.91 -25.32 15.33
C GLY A 105 -4.86 -24.30 15.97
N ILE A 106 -4.58 -23.88 17.21
CA ILE A 106 -5.29 -22.77 17.86
C ILE A 106 -5.04 -21.47 17.06
N CYS A 107 -3.79 -21.14 16.72
CA CYS A 107 -3.47 -19.92 15.97
C CYS A 107 -4.13 -19.85 14.58
N ILE A 108 -4.30 -20.98 13.88
CA ILE A 108 -5.02 -21.04 12.60
C ILE A 108 -6.47 -20.62 12.77
N ASN A 109 -7.15 -21.10 13.82
CA ASN A 109 -8.55 -20.76 14.07
C ASN A 109 -8.71 -19.32 14.59
N PHE A 110 -7.70 -18.76 15.26
CA PHE A 110 -7.65 -17.36 15.69
C PHE A 110 -7.00 -16.42 14.66
N SER A 111 -6.79 -16.85 13.41
CA SER A 111 -6.11 -16.04 12.39
C SER A 111 -6.81 -14.71 12.10
N TYR A 112 -8.16 -14.72 12.09
CA TYR A 112 -8.97 -13.52 11.90
C TYR A 112 -8.68 -12.48 13.00
N PHE A 113 -8.63 -12.93 14.26
CA PHE A 113 -8.35 -12.08 15.41
C PHE A 113 -6.95 -11.46 15.33
N PHE A 114 -5.92 -12.27 15.04
CA PHE A 114 -4.55 -11.75 14.93
C PHE A 114 -4.40 -10.67 13.87
N ILE A 115 -5.01 -10.84 12.70
CA ILE A 115 -4.92 -9.81 11.65
C ILE A 115 -5.70 -8.57 12.03
N LYS A 116 -6.90 -8.72 12.60
CA LYS A 116 -7.69 -7.59 13.06
C LYS A 116 -6.88 -6.73 14.04
N GLU A 117 -6.17 -7.34 14.99
CA GLU A 117 -5.33 -6.62 15.95
C GLU A 117 -4.09 -5.99 15.30
N ILE A 118 -3.45 -6.64 14.33
CA ILE A 118 -2.30 -6.04 13.61
C ILE A 118 -2.76 -4.81 12.80
N LEU A 119 -3.93 -4.88 12.14
CA LEU A 119 -4.49 -3.75 11.41
C LEU A 119 -4.93 -2.63 12.34
N SER A 120 -5.60 -2.93 13.46
CA SER A 120 -6.02 -1.91 14.43
C SER A 120 -4.81 -1.20 15.03
N PHE A 121 -3.75 -1.93 15.38
CA PHE A 121 -2.51 -1.37 15.91
C PHE A 121 -1.86 -0.39 14.93
N THR A 122 -1.70 -0.81 13.67
CA THR A 122 -1.05 0.02 12.64
C THR A 122 -1.91 1.22 12.23
N SER A 123 -3.24 1.08 12.23
CA SER A 123 -4.18 2.18 12.02
C SER A 123 -4.11 3.20 13.16
N ASN A 124 -4.15 2.74 14.41
CA ASN A 124 -4.09 3.62 15.59
C ASN A 124 -2.80 4.43 15.68
N ILE A 125 -1.64 3.83 15.33
CA ILE A 125 -0.37 4.59 15.23
C ILE A 125 -0.52 5.74 14.22
N THR A 126 -1.14 5.45 13.09
CA THR A 126 -1.27 6.41 11.99
C THR A 126 -2.25 7.52 12.35
N LEU A 127 -3.36 7.18 13.00
CA LEU A 127 -4.31 8.14 13.55
C LEU A 127 -3.66 9.01 14.63
N ALA A 128 -2.83 8.45 15.50
CA ALA A 128 -2.11 9.23 16.51
C ALA A 128 -1.15 10.26 15.87
N ILE A 129 -0.41 9.87 14.83
CA ILE A 129 0.48 10.80 14.10
C ILE A 129 -0.33 11.90 13.42
N ARG A 130 -1.45 11.56 12.78
CA ARG A 130 -2.34 12.55 12.14
C ARG A 130 -2.99 13.47 13.16
N GLY A 131 -3.45 12.93 14.29
CA GLY A 131 -4.04 13.70 15.39
C GLY A 131 -3.08 14.73 15.99
N ILE A 132 -1.80 14.35 16.18
CA ILE A 132 -0.77 15.30 16.63
C ILE A 132 -0.67 16.50 15.69
N GLY A 133 -0.71 16.27 14.38
CA GLY A 133 -0.60 17.37 13.45
C GLY A 133 -1.93 18.11 13.20
N GLU A 134 -3.09 17.48 13.40
CA GLU A 134 -4.38 18.17 13.46
C GLU A 134 -4.39 19.20 14.60
N ASP A 135 -3.90 18.82 15.78
CA ASP A 135 -3.77 19.72 16.93
C ASP A 135 -2.77 20.85 16.68
N LEU A 136 -1.69 20.61 15.93
CA LEU A 136 -0.67 21.61 15.65
C LEU A 136 -1.07 22.60 14.54
N PHE A 137 -1.72 22.13 13.47
CA PHE A 137 -2.02 22.93 12.28
C PHE A 137 -3.49 23.35 12.16
N ASN A 138 -4.37 22.88 13.05
CA ASN A 138 -5.83 23.09 13.02
C ASN A 138 -6.47 22.70 11.67
N LYS A 139 -5.91 21.70 11.00
CA LYS A 139 -6.36 21.18 9.70
C LYS A 139 -6.23 19.67 9.68
N ASN A 140 -7.15 19.00 8.99
CA ASN A 140 -7.09 17.56 8.80
C ASN A 140 -5.85 17.18 8.00
N ILE A 141 -5.00 16.33 8.57
CA ILE A 141 -3.83 15.83 7.85
C ILE A 141 -4.29 14.67 6.97
N CYS A 142 -4.63 15.01 5.73
CA CYS A 142 -5.01 14.07 4.69
C CYS A 142 -4.48 14.52 3.33
N PHE A 143 -4.42 13.61 2.36
CA PHE A 143 -4.02 13.96 1.00
C PHE A 143 -5.01 14.91 0.36
N SER A 144 -6.30 14.71 0.58
CA SER A 144 -7.34 15.63 0.10
C SER A 144 -7.05 17.08 0.52
N GLU A 145 -6.77 17.35 1.79
CA GLU A 145 -6.45 18.71 2.25
C GLU A 145 -5.11 19.20 1.70
N LEU A 146 -4.10 18.32 1.60
CA LEU A 146 -2.79 18.68 1.06
C LEU A 146 -2.91 19.13 -0.40
N ILE A 147 -3.67 18.41 -1.22
CA ILE A 147 -3.86 18.80 -2.62
C ILE A 147 -4.74 20.05 -2.75
N LEU A 148 -5.70 20.26 -1.85
CA LEU A 148 -6.44 21.52 -1.79
C LEU A 148 -5.52 22.71 -1.48
N GLU A 149 -4.56 22.57 -0.57
CA GLU A 149 -3.56 23.61 -0.29
C GLU A 149 -2.60 23.83 -1.46
N ILE A 150 -2.15 22.76 -2.12
CA ILE A 150 -1.35 22.85 -3.34
C ILE A 150 -2.13 23.63 -4.42
N ASN A 151 -3.38 23.27 -4.67
CA ASN A 151 -4.20 23.93 -5.68
C ASN A 151 -4.48 25.40 -5.35
N LYS A 152 -4.70 25.74 -4.07
CA LYS A 152 -4.86 27.13 -3.60
C LYS A 152 -3.57 27.94 -3.74
N SER A 153 -2.42 27.38 -3.37
CA SER A 153 -1.11 28.07 -3.40
C SER A 153 -0.54 28.21 -4.80
N ILE A 154 -0.84 27.27 -5.70
CA ILE A 154 -0.42 27.32 -7.10
C ILE A 154 -1.28 28.29 -7.92
N GLY A 155 -2.48 28.67 -7.44
CA GLY A 155 -3.27 29.76 -8.02
C GLY A 155 -3.79 29.51 -9.44
N ILE A 156 -3.77 28.26 -9.92
CA ILE A 156 -4.22 27.92 -11.27
C ILE A 156 -5.71 27.58 -11.24
N SER A 157 -6.55 28.60 -11.42
CA SER A 157 -7.92 28.38 -11.88
C SER A 157 -7.88 27.63 -13.22
N PHE A 158 -8.61 26.52 -13.34
CA PHE A 158 -8.60 25.67 -14.53
C PHE A 158 -8.86 26.46 -15.84
N SER A 159 -9.57 27.59 -15.77
CA SER A 159 -9.99 28.40 -16.91
C SER A 159 -8.89 29.01 -17.80
N SER A 160 -7.61 28.97 -17.42
CA SER A 160 -6.53 29.57 -18.24
C SER A 160 -5.20 28.80 -18.14
N LEU A 161 -5.26 27.46 -18.17
CA LEU A 161 -4.05 26.65 -18.19
C LEU A 161 -3.30 26.81 -19.52
N ASP A 162 -2.20 27.55 -19.49
CA ASP A 162 -1.16 27.43 -20.52
C ASP A 162 -0.24 26.26 -20.15
N VAL A 163 -0.43 25.12 -20.83
CA VAL A 163 0.34 23.88 -20.65
C VAL A 163 1.84 24.09 -20.84
N PHE A 164 2.24 25.09 -21.64
CA PHE A 164 3.63 25.38 -21.93
C PHE A 164 4.27 26.39 -20.96
N SER A 165 3.48 26.98 -20.06
CA SER A 165 4.01 27.79 -18.97
C SER A 165 4.69 26.90 -17.92
N LEU A 166 5.64 27.45 -17.17
CA LEU A 166 6.30 26.73 -16.08
C LEU A 166 5.29 26.24 -15.03
N ASP A 167 4.24 27.02 -14.79
CA ASP A 167 3.13 26.65 -13.91
C ASP A 167 2.26 25.53 -14.48
N GLY A 168 2.03 25.52 -15.80
CA GLY A 168 1.39 24.43 -16.52
C GLY A 168 2.18 23.12 -16.43
N ILE A 169 3.48 23.17 -16.68
CA ILE A 169 4.40 22.02 -16.58
C ILE A 169 4.42 21.46 -15.14
N ILE A 170 4.48 22.34 -14.14
CA ILE A 170 4.41 21.94 -12.73
C ILE A 170 3.08 21.24 -12.44
N LYS A 171 1.94 21.80 -12.89
CA LYS A 171 0.64 21.18 -12.66
C LYS A 171 0.51 19.81 -13.34
N ILE A 172 1.00 19.68 -14.57
CA ILE A 172 1.06 18.41 -15.31
C ILE A 172 1.89 17.38 -14.55
N SER A 173 3.05 17.80 -14.04
CA SER A 173 3.92 16.92 -13.26
C SER A 173 3.25 16.48 -11.96
N LEU A 174 2.58 17.39 -11.25
CA LEU A 174 1.84 17.09 -10.03
C LEU A 174 0.70 16.11 -10.29
N SER A 175 -0.19 16.37 -11.24
CA SER A 175 -1.33 15.49 -11.55
C SER A 175 -0.87 14.10 -12.04
N SER A 176 0.17 14.03 -12.87
CA SER A 176 0.78 12.76 -13.29
C SER A 176 1.39 11.99 -12.12
N SER A 177 2.07 12.69 -11.20
CA SER A 177 2.67 12.08 -10.01
C SER A 177 1.60 11.57 -9.04
N LEU A 178 0.49 12.27 -8.88
CA LEU A 178 -0.66 11.82 -8.08
C LEU A 178 -1.30 10.58 -8.68
N LEU A 179 -1.46 10.53 -9.99
CA LEU A 179 -1.97 9.32 -10.67
C LEU A 179 -1.05 8.12 -10.46
N SER A 180 0.28 8.31 -10.57
CA SER A 180 1.28 7.26 -10.28
C SER A 180 1.18 6.77 -8.84
N LEU A 181 0.95 7.70 -7.92
CA LEU A 181 0.82 7.44 -6.51
C LEU A 181 -0.46 6.63 -6.21
N VAL A 182 -1.60 6.98 -6.81
CA VAL A 182 -2.85 6.21 -6.73
C VAL A 182 -2.64 4.76 -7.18
N PHE A 183 -2.01 4.53 -8.33
CA PHE A 183 -1.77 3.16 -8.81
C PHE A 183 -0.86 2.36 -7.88
N THR A 184 0.19 2.99 -7.35
CA THR A 184 1.13 2.35 -6.42
C THR A 184 0.43 1.92 -5.13
N TYR A 185 -0.40 2.79 -4.56
CA TYR A 185 -1.13 2.48 -3.33
C TYR A 185 -2.30 1.52 -3.57
N ALA A 186 -2.97 1.58 -4.73
CA ALA A 186 -3.99 0.59 -5.10
C ALA A 186 -3.39 -0.82 -5.18
N PHE A 187 -2.19 -0.95 -5.77
CA PHE A 187 -1.49 -2.23 -5.81
C PHE A 187 -1.09 -2.71 -4.40
N ARG A 188 -0.60 -1.79 -3.54
CA ARG A 188 -0.34 -2.09 -2.11
C ARG A 188 -1.58 -2.63 -1.42
N TYR A 189 -2.73 -1.99 -1.60
CA TYR A 189 -4.00 -2.38 -0.97
C TYR A 189 -4.40 -3.82 -1.35
N ILE A 190 -4.31 -4.17 -2.63
CA ILE A 190 -4.57 -5.54 -3.11
C ILE A 190 -3.57 -6.53 -2.51
N MET A 191 -2.28 -6.18 -2.47
CA MET A 191 -1.26 -7.05 -1.89
C MET A 191 -1.51 -7.30 -0.39
N VAL A 192 -1.91 -6.28 0.37
CA VAL A 192 -2.30 -6.44 1.78
C VAL A 192 -3.47 -7.43 1.90
N LYS A 193 -4.52 -7.32 1.07
CA LYS A 193 -5.62 -8.31 1.04
C LYS A 193 -5.12 -9.74 0.80
N ILE A 194 -4.21 -9.94 -0.16
CA ILE A 194 -3.63 -11.26 -0.44
C ILE A 194 -2.85 -11.79 0.78
N PHE A 195 -2.03 -10.96 1.41
CA PHE A 195 -1.26 -11.36 2.60
C PHE A 195 -2.16 -11.68 3.80
N ILE A 196 -3.27 -10.97 3.97
CA ILE A 196 -4.30 -11.27 4.98
C ILE A 196 -4.92 -12.65 4.72
N LEU A 197 -5.27 -12.96 3.47
CA LEU A 197 -5.81 -14.28 3.10
C LEU A 197 -4.83 -15.43 3.34
N LEU A 198 -3.52 -15.17 3.22
CA LEU A 198 -2.47 -16.16 3.48
C LEU A 198 -2.21 -16.43 4.96
N THR A 199 -2.81 -15.68 5.89
CA THR A 199 -2.54 -15.80 7.33
C THR A 199 -2.73 -17.22 7.88
N PRO A 200 -3.84 -17.93 7.62
CA PRO A 200 -4.04 -19.28 8.17
C PRO A 200 -2.96 -20.25 7.64
N VAL A 201 -2.58 -20.11 6.36
CA VAL A 201 -1.52 -20.90 5.73
C VAL A 201 -0.14 -20.55 6.32
N ALA A 202 0.09 -19.28 6.67
CA ALA A 202 1.32 -18.84 7.31
C ALA A 202 1.48 -19.49 8.70
N PHE A 203 0.43 -19.53 9.52
CA PHE A 203 0.47 -20.25 10.80
C PHE A 203 0.65 -21.76 10.63
N LEU A 204 0.00 -22.37 9.64
CA LEU A 204 0.19 -23.77 9.30
C LEU A 204 1.67 -24.09 8.99
N SER A 205 2.36 -23.20 8.27
CA SER A 205 3.76 -23.40 7.90
C SER A 205 4.74 -23.50 9.09
N LEU A 206 4.37 -23.05 10.28
CA LEU A 206 5.21 -23.12 11.48
C LEU A 206 5.25 -24.51 12.13
N ILE A 207 4.34 -25.41 11.75
CA ILE A 207 4.25 -26.76 12.32
C ILE A 207 5.46 -27.60 11.92
N LEU A 208 5.93 -27.47 10.68
CA LEU A 208 7.14 -28.13 10.21
C LEU A 208 8.32 -27.17 10.19
N GLN A 209 9.47 -27.67 10.64
CA GLN A 209 10.72 -26.92 10.58
C GLN A 209 11.09 -26.49 9.16
N ASN A 210 10.87 -27.36 8.17
CA ASN A 210 11.22 -27.12 6.77
C ASN A 210 10.41 -25.98 6.13
N THR A 211 9.16 -25.77 6.57
CA THR A 211 8.26 -24.76 6.01
C THR A 211 8.27 -23.44 6.80
N SER A 212 8.94 -23.40 7.95
CA SER A 212 8.99 -22.22 8.84
C SER A 212 9.52 -20.94 8.19
N TRP A 213 10.34 -21.05 7.13
CA TRP A 213 10.79 -19.92 6.33
C TRP A 213 9.62 -19.14 5.71
N PHE A 214 8.52 -19.82 5.34
CA PHE A 214 7.35 -19.17 4.75
C PHE A 214 6.73 -18.16 5.70
N PHE A 215 6.49 -18.54 6.97
CA PHE A 215 5.99 -17.61 7.99
C PHE A 215 6.92 -16.41 8.19
N LYS A 216 8.24 -16.63 8.29
CA LYS A 216 9.23 -15.55 8.44
C LYS A 216 9.20 -14.57 7.27
N SER A 217 9.02 -15.06 6.05
CA SER A 217 8.88 -14.24 4.86
C SER A 217 7.54 -13.49 4.86
N TRP A 218 6.44 -14.18 5.18
CA TRP A 218 5.10 -13.62 5.24
C TRP A 218 4.99 -12.46 6.23
N ILE A 219 5.43 -12.64 7.49
CA ILE A 219 5.31 -11.61 8.52
C ILE A 219 6.14 -10.37 8.18
N ARG A 220 7.34 -10.56 7.62
CA ARG A 220 8.20 -9.46 7.18
C ARG A 220 7.54 -8.65 6.06
N ASN A 221 6.96 -9.32 5.08
CA ASN A 221 6.28 -8.66 3.96
C ASN A 221 5.00 -7.94 4.40
N LEU A 222 4.16 -8.57 5.22
CA LEU A 222 2.94 -7.96 5.75
C LEU A 222 3.27 -6.71 6.57
N PHE A 223 4.27 -6.81 7.46
CA PHE A 223 4.70 -5.67 8.26
C PHE A 223 5.29 -4.54 7.39
N SER A 224 6.12 -4.86 6.39
CA SER A 224 6.66 -3.86 5.46
C SER A 224 5.55 -3.14 4.69
N LEU A 225 4.51 -3.85 4.23
CA LEU A 225 3.38 -3.23 3.53
C LEU A 225 2.55 -2.34 4.45
N LEU A 226 2.31 -2.74 5.69
CA LEU A 226 1.56 -1.91 6.64
C LEU A 226 2.37 -0.70 7.10
N PHE A 227 3.68 -0.84 7.29
CA PHE A 227 4.57 0.25 7.74
C PHE A 227 4.60 1.45 6.79
N ILE A 228 4.29 1.25 5.50
CA ILE A 228 4.21 2.35 4.53
C ILE A 228 3.24 3.44 4.98
N GLN A 229 2.09 3.12 5.58
CA GLN A 229 1.13 4.17 6.00
C GLN A 229 1.67 5.05 7.14
N ILE A 230 2.56 4.49 7.99
CA ILE A 230 3.23 5.24 9.05
C ILE A 230 4.22 6.23 8.42
N ILE A 231 5.05 5.77 7.47
CA ILE A 231 5.97 6.65 6.72
C ILE A 231 5.20 7.77 6.03
N VAL A 232 4.09 7.44 5.37
CA VAL A 232 3.26 8.42 4.66
C VAL A 232 2.71 9.47 5.63
N SER A 233 2.19 9.08 6.80
CA SER A 233 1.70 10.04 7.79
C SER A 233 2.80 10.97 8.33
N LEU A 234 4.03 10.48 8.50
CA LEU A 234 5.17 11.31 8.89
C LEU A 234 5.57 12.30 7.79
N VAL A 235 5.57 11.86 6.54
CA VAL A 235 5.85 12.74 5.40
C VAL A 235 4.78 13.83 5.29
N LEU A 236 3.50 13.48 5.43
CA LEU A 236 2.41 14.48 5.43
C LEU A 236 2.58 15.52 6.54
N LEU A 237 2.92 15.10 7.76
CA LEU A 237 3.13 16.01 8.88
C LEU A 237 4.26 17.01 8.62
N ILE A 238 5.35 16.57 8.00
CA ILE A 238 6.47 17.45 7.59
C ILE A 238 6.00 18.47 6.55
N LEU A 239 5.11 18.08 5.63
CA LEU A 239 4.62 18.98 4.60
C LEU A 239 3.74 20.08 5.19
N PHE A 240 2.74 19.73 5.99
CA PHE A 240 1.90 20.74 6.64
C PHE A 240 2.67 21.67 7.61
N SER A 241 3.86 21.27 8.07
CA SER A 241 4.74 22.11 8.87
C SER A 241 5.45 23.22 8.10
N MET A 242 5.46 23.20 6.77
CA MET A 242 6.20 24.18 5.98
C MET A 242 5.39 25.47 5.80
N ASP A 243 5.98 26.62 6.11
CA ASP A 243 5.33 27.92 5.90
C ASP A 243 5.24 28.27 4.40
N TYR A 244 4.02 28.24 3.87
CA TYR A 244 3.73 28.43 2.45
C TYR A 244 3.41 29.88 2.04
N SER A 245 3.73 30.85 2.90
CA SER A 245 3.33 32.26 2.72
C SER A 245 4.08 33.01 1.61
N SER A 246 5.15 32.44 1.05
CA SER A 246 5.85 33.04 -0.10
C SER A 246 5.61 32.21 -1.36
N GLY A 247 4.92 32.76 -2.36
CA GLY A 247 4.72 32.15 -3.68
C GLY A 247 6.00 31.94 -4.51
N ASN A 248 7.13 31.72 -3.84
CA ASN A 248 8.41 31.39 -4.41
C ASN A 248 8.34 30.05 -5.15
N LEU A 249 8.96 30.01 -6.33
CA LEU A 249 9.17 28.80 -7.13
C LEU A 249 9.70 27.63 -6.28
N ILE A 250 10.50 27.93 -5.25
CA ILE A 250 11.03 26.96 -4.30
C ILE A 250 9.92 26.14 -3.65
N ILE A 251 8.82 26.77 -3.24
CA ILE A 251 7.69 26.07 -2.62
C ILE A 251 6.99 25.14 -3.61
N LYS A 252 6.80 25.58 -4.87
CA LYS A 252 6.23 24.74 -5.93
C LYS A 252 7.09 23.50 -6.20
N PHE A 253 8.41 23.64 -6.19
CA PHE A 253 9.34 22.50 -6.32
C PHE A 253 9.37 21.61 -5.08
N ILE A 254 9.21 22.16 -3.88
CA ILE A 254 9.10 21.37 -2.63
C ILE A 254 7.85 20.48 -2.68
N TYR A 255 6.70 20.97 -3.18
CA TYR A 255 5.51 20.13 -3.35
C TYR A 255 5.71 18.98 -4.35
N ILE A 256 6.42 19.21 -5.46
CA ILE A 256 6.78 18.12 -6.39
C ILE A 256 7.70 17.11 -5.69
N GLY A 257 8.71 17.60 -4.98
CA GLY A 257 9.66 16.78 -4.22
C GLY A 257 8.97 15.95 -3.13
N ALA A 258 7.95 16.52 -2.50
CA ALA A 258 7.11 15.87 -1.50
C ALA A 258 6.30 14.72 -2.07
N ILE A 259 5.59 14.95 -3.18
CA ILE A 259 4.84 13.88 -3.85
C ILE A 259 5.81 12.79 -4.34
N TYR A 260 6.98 13.18 -4.82
CA TYR A 260 8.01 12.22 -5.19
C TYR A 260 8.56 11.42 -3.99
N ALA A 261 8.70 12.05 -2.82
CA ALA A 261 9.06 11.36 -1.58
C ALA A 261 7.96 10.36 -1.17
N LEU A 262 6.69 10.70 -1.38
CA LEU A 262 5.56 9.80 -1.14
C LEU A 262 5.50 8.63 -2.14
N ILE A 263 5.87 8.84 -3.40
CA ILE A 263 6.06 7.74 -4.38
C ILE A 263 7.20 6.82 -3.92
N LYS A 264 8.31 7.39 -3.42
CA LYS A 264 9.46 6.63 -2.90
C LYS A 264 9.26 6.05 -1.50
N ALA A 265 8.20 6.39 -0.76
CA ALA A 265 7.90 5.81 0.56
C ALA A 265 7.88 4.28 0.52
N ASN A 266 7.43 3.72 -0.60
CA ASN A 266 7.44 2.29 -0.86
C ASN A 266 8.86 1.70 -0.95
N SER A 267 9.77 2.35 -1.68
CA SER A 267 11.18 1.95 -1.70
C SER A 267 11.83 2.07 -0.33
N PHE A 268 11.52 3.12 0.44
CA PHE A 268 12.03 3.29 1.80
C PHE A 268 11.56 2.15 2.72
N SER A 269 10.26 1.83 2.74
CA SER A 269 9.77 0.70 3.57
C SER A 269 10.46 -0.62 3.20
N ARG A 270 10.68 -0.86 1.91
CA ARG A 270 11.36 -2.07 1.43
C ARG A 270 12.83 -2.12 1.86
N GLU A 271 13.55 -1.01 1.82
CA GLU A 271 14.96 -0.94 2.22
C GLU A 271 15.13 -1.06 3.74
N PHE A 272 14.22 -0.48 4.53
CA PHE A 272 14.26 -0.54 5.99
C PHE A 272 13.85 -1.89 6.57
N LEU A 273 12.79 -2.52 6.03
CA LEU A 273 12.19 -3.73 6.62
C LEU A 273 12.43 -5.00 5.80
N GLY A 274 12.85 -4.85 4.53
CA GLY A 274 12.86 -5.93 3.56
C GLY A 274 11.44 -6.27 3.09
N GLY A 275 11.20 -6.44 1.78
CA GLY A 275 9.85 -6.75 1.32
C GLY A 275 9.66 -6.91 -0.19
N VAL A 276 8.45 -7.37 -0.58
CA VAL A 276 8.02 -7.42 -1.99
C VAL A 276 7.81 -6.00 -2.53
N SER A 277 8.33 -5.73 -3.72
CA SER A 277 8.15 -4.45 -4.39
C SER A 277 6.71 -4.24 -4.84
N THR A 278 6.06 -3.18 -4.38
CA THR A 278 4.81 -2.67 -4.96
C THR A 278 5.04 -1.49 -5.93
N THR A 279 6.30 -1.21 -6.27
CA THR A 279 6.66 -0.19 -7.25
C THR A 279 6.24 -0.65 -8.64
N ILE A 280 5.23 0.01 -9.21
CA ILE A 280 4.91 -0.13 -10.63
C ILE A 280 6.00 0.63 -11.39
N SER A 281 7.01 -0.09 -11.89
CA SER A 281 7.91 0.51 -12.86
C SER A 281 7.13 0.70 -14.15
N GLN A 282 6.78 1.95 -14.48
CA GLN A 282 6.50 2.30 -15.86
C GLN A 282 7.81 2.18 -16.64
N ASN A 283 8.19 0.95 -16.95
CA ASN A 283 9.37 0.66 -17.74
C ASN A 283 9.00 0.96 -19.21
N VAL A 284 8.99 2.25 -19.57
CA VAL A 284 9.03 2.71 -20.98
C VAL A 284 10.41 2.40 -21.60
N ASN A 285 11.28 1.68 -20.90
CA ASN A 285 12.58 1.22 -21.39
C ASN A 285 12.51 0.22 -22.56
N ASN A 286 11.32 -0.24 -22.96
CA ASN A 286 11.13 -1.10 -24.13
C ASN A 286 10.54 -0.39 -25.36
N PHE A 287 10.18 0.90 -25.29
CA PHE A 287 9.78 1.65 -26.49
C PHE A 287 10.97 2.25 -27.27
N PHE A 288 12.16 2.28 -26.67
CA PHE A 288 13.38 2.81 -27.30
C PHE A 288 14.49 1.78 -27.51
N LYS A 289 14.19 0.48 -27.33
CA LYS A 289 15.13 -0.60 -27.71
C LYS A 289 14.79 -1.15 -29.09
N LYS A 290 15.30 -0.42 -30.10
CA LYS A 290 15.42 -0.72 -31.53
C LYS A 290 14.14 -0.97 -32.31
#